data_AF-A0A133UD02-F1
#
_entry.id   AF-A0A133UD02-F1
#
_cell.length_a   1.000
_cell.length_b   1.000
_cell.length_c   1.000
_cell.angle_alpha   90.00
_cell.angle_beta   90.00
_cell.angle_gamma   90.00
#
_symmetry.space_group_name_H-M   'P 1'
#
loop_
_entity.id
_entity.type
_entity.pdbx_description
1 polymer ?
#
loop_
_entity_poly.entity_id
_entity_poly.type
_entity_poly.pdbx_seq_one_letter_code
_entity_poly.pdbx_strand_id
1 'polypeptide(L)'
;MKITRKRAKKLLEVSEEEREKIWKENEEGRDECPFEKWERERKKILDRLRNFPDLVEETTSRLEVDRPKQGRKQKPDPAQKSMLILFARLAQKGNRDMEAILSI
;
A
#
# COMPACT_ATOMS: atom_id res chain seq x y z
N MET A 1 38.15 -13.64 17.44
CA MET A 1 37.78 -13.83 18.86
C MET A 1 36.94 -15.10 18.97
N LYS A 2 37.41 -16.17 19.64
CA LYS A 2 36.66 -17.44 19.73
C LYS A 2 35.69 -17.40 20.92
N ILE A 3 34.39 -17.49 20.65
CA ILE A 3 33.37 -17.55 21.71
C ILE A 3 33.42 -18.96 22.32
N THR A 4 33.72 -19.04 23.62
CA THR A 4 33.73 -20.32 24.35
C THR A 4 32.30 -20.73 24.71
N ARG A 5 32.05 -22.03 24.87
CA ARG A 5 30.72 -22.57 25.24
C ARG A 5 30.13 -21.91 26.50
N LYS A 6 30.98 -21.59 27.48
CA LYS A 6 30.58 -20.89 28.71
C LYS A 6 30.10 -19.46 28.42
N ARG A 7 30.79 -18.74 27.52
CA ARG A 7 30.42 -17.38 27.12
C ARG A 7 29.14 -17.36 26.28
N ALA A 8 28.94 -18.35 25.42
CA ALA A 8 27.70 -18.51 24.66
C ALA A 8 26.49 -18.75 25.58
N LYS A 9 26.63 -19.62 26.59
CA LYS A 9 25.57 -19.84 27.60
C LYS A 9 25.21 -18.56 28.35
N LYS A 10 26.23 -17.82 28.81
CA LYS A 10 26.01 -16.56 29.53
C LYS A 10 25.35 -15.49 28.65
N LEU A 11 25.69 -15.43 27.37
CA LEU A 11 25.03 -14.54 26.41
C LEU A 11 23.58 -14.95 26.15
N LEU A 12 23.29 -16.25 26.18
CA LEU A 12 21.95 -16.78 25.99
C LEU A 12 21.06 -16.47 27.21
N GLU A 13 21.56 -16.65 28.43
CA GLU A 13 20.88 -16.23 29.67
C GLU A 13 20.56 -14.73 29.65
N VAL A 14 21.55 -13.88 29.36
CA VAL A 14 21.32 -12.42 29.26
C VAL A 14 20.29 -12.09 28.18
N SER A 15 20.31 -12.79 27.04
CA SER A 15 19.33 -12.58 25.98
C SER A 15 17.91 -13.01 26.38
N GLU A 16 17.78 -14.07 27.18
CA GLU A 16 16.48 -14.54 27.68
C GLU A 16 15.92 -13.61 28.74
N GLU A 17 16.76 -13.13 29.66
CA GLU A 17 16.39 -12.12 30.67
C GLU A 17 15.92 -10.80 30.04
N GLU A 18 16.64 -10.29 29.03
CA GLU A 18 16.24 -9.07 28.32
C GLU A 18 14.94 -9.27 27.52
N ARG A 19 14.76 -10.45 26.91
CA ARG A 19 13.50 -10.79 26.22
C ARG A 19 12.32 -10.82 27.20
N GLU A 20 12.51 -11.38 28.39
CA GLU A 20 11.47 -11.46 29.41
C GLU A 20 11.12 -10.08 30.00
N LYS A 21 12.11 -9.19 30.17
CA LYS A 21 11.88 -7.79 30.56
C LYS A 21 11.07 -7.05 29.51
N ILE A 22 11.46 -7.14 28.24
CA ILE A 22 10.73 -6.53 27.11
C ILE A 22 9.29 -7.07 27.07
N TRP A 23 9.08 -8.36 27.32
CA TRP A 23 7.74 -8.94 27.37
C TRP A 23 6.91 -8.44 28.56
N LYS A 24 7.46 -8.37 29.77
CA LYS A 24 6.74 -7.83 30.95
C LYS A 24 6.42 -6.34 30.79
N GLU A 25 7.34 -5.57 30.23
CA GLU A 25 7.15 -4.16 29.89
C GLU A 25 6.05 -3.97 28.82
N ASN A 26 5.97 -4.88 27.84
CA ASN A 26 4.89 -4.91 26.85
C ASN A 26 3.57 -5.47 27.40
N GLU A 27 3.58 -6.25 28.47
CA GLU A 27 2.39 -6.81 29.12
C GLU A 27 1.69 -5.76 30.01
N GLU A 28 2.46 -4.86 30.63
CA GLU A 28 1.98 -3.68 31.36
C GLU A 28 1.48 -2.58 30.41
N GLY A 29 2.08 -2.46 29.21
CA GLY A 29 1.66 -1.55 28.14
C GLY A 29 0.85 -2.26 27.05
N ARG A 30 -0.39 -2.69 27.36
CA ARG A 30 -1.38 -3.25 26.41
C ARG A 30 -1.85 -2.25 25.33
N ASP A 31 -0.94 -1.54 24.69
CA ASP A 31 -1.19 -0.94 23.40
C ASP A 31 -0.73 -1.93 22.33
N GLU A 32 -1.72 -2.63 21.78
CA GLU A 32 -1.65 -3.48 20.57
C GLU A 32 -0.47 -3.09 19.68
N CYS A 33 0.40 -4.07 19.38
CA CYS A 33 1.57 -3.91 18.54
C CYS A 33 1.25 -2.97 17.36
N PRO A 34 1.98 -1.84 17.19
CA PRO A 34 1.68 -0.85 16.15
C PRO A 34 1.54 -1.45 14.75
N PHE A 35 2.23 -2.57 14.51
CA PHE A 35 2.16 -3.34 13.27
C PHE A 35 0.77 -3.96 13.02
N GLU A 36 0.09 -4.44 14.07
CA GLU A 36 -1.23 -5.06 13.95
C GLU A 36 -2.31 -4.01 13.65
N LYS A 37 -2.25 -2.84 14.29
CA LYS A 37 -3.10 -1.69 13.95
C LYS A 37 -2.90 -1.25 12.50
N TRP A 38 -1.64 -1.13 12.06
CA TRP A 38 -1.30 -0.76 10.69
C TRP A 38 -1.80 -1.79 9.66
N GLU A 39 -1.63 -3.10 9.91
CA GLU A 39 -2.08 -4.14 8.97
C GLU A 39 -3.61 -4.17 8.87
N ARG A 40 -4.33 -3.97 9.99
CA ARG A 40 -5.81 -3.83 9.99
C ARG A 40 -6.25 -2.64 9.14
N GLU A 41 -5.59 -1.49 9.25
CA GLU A 41 -5.89 -0.30 8.45
C GLU A 41 -5.54 -0.51 6.96
N ARG A 42 -4.37 -1.08 6.68
CA ARG A 42 -3.93 -1.43 5.33
C ARG A 42 -4.94 -2.33 4.63
N LYS A 43 -5.46 -3.35 5.33
CA LYS A 43 -6.46 -4.26 4.77
C LYS A 43 -7.76 -3.54 4.40
N LYS A 44 -8.24 -2.63 5.26
CA LYS A 44 -9.43 -1.80 4.97
C LYS A 44 -9.21 -0.91 3.75
N ILE A 45 -8.02 -0.33 3.60
CA ILE A 45 -7.67 0.51 2.44
C ILE A 45 -7.59 -0.34 1.17
N LEU A 46 -6.97 -1.52 1.23
CA LEU A 46 -6.89 -2.44 0.09
C LEU A 46 -8.27 -2.90 -0.39
N ASP A 47 -9.19 -3.22 0.52
CA ASP A 47 -10.56 -3.59 0.13
C ASP A 47 -11.29 -2.44 -0.57
N ARG A 48 -11.07 -1.19 -0.12
CA ARG A 48 -11.62 0.00 -0.82
C ARG A 48 -10.99 0.21 -2.20
N LEU A 49 -9.66 0.00 -2.31
CA LEU A 49 -8.94 0.13 -3.56
C LEU A 49 -9.35 -0.92 -4.61
N ARG A 50 -9.78 -2.11 -4.19
CA ARG A 50 -10.30 -3.14 -5.10
C ARG A 50 -11.54 -2.69 -5.86
N ASN A 51 -12.42 -1.92 -5.21
CA ASN A 51 -13.65 -1.40 -5.81
C ASN A 51 -13.42 -0.06 -6.54
N PHE A 52 -12.21 0.48 -6.50
CA PHE A 52 -11.90 1.78 -7.08
C PHE A 52 -12.09 1.87 -8.60
N PRO A 53 -11.71 0.86 -9.41
CA PRO A 53 -11.95 0.90 -10.85
C PRO A 53 -13.44 1.03 -11.18
N ASP A 54 -14.30 0.27 -10.50
CA ASP A 54 -15.75 0.28 -10.72
C ASP A 54 -16.35 1.66 -10.40
N LEU A 55 -15.88 2.29 -9.31
CA LEU A 55 -16.30 3.64 -8.94
C LEU A 55 -15.89 4.69 -9.98
N VAL A 56 -14.70 4.53 -10.56
CA VAL A 56 -14.22 5.43 -11.63
C VAL A 56 -15.03 5.22 -12.90
N GLU A 57 -15.36 3.99 -13.26
CA GLU A 57 -16.22 3.69 -14.41
C GLU A 57 -17.63 4.26 -14.22
N GLU A 58 -18.24 4.07 -13.05
CA GLU A 58 -19.54 4.63 -12.72
C GLU A 58 -19.52 6.16 -12.80
N THR A 59 -18.52 6.81 -12.20
CA THR A 59 -18.41 8.26 -12.19
C THR A 59 -18.21 8.82 -13.60
N THR A 60 -17.39 8.16 -14.40
CA THR A 60 -17.09 8.62 -15.77
C THR A 60 -18.19 8.31 -16.77
N SER A 61 -19.04 7.31 -16.50
CA SER A 61 -20.24 7.03 -17.30
C SER A 61 -21.27 8.16 -17.23
N ARG A 62 -21.28 8.91 -16.12
CA ARG A 62 -22.18 10.05 -15.89
C ARG A 62 -21.67 11.35 -16.53
N LEU A 63 -20.46 11.37 -17.09
CA LEU A 63 -19.93 12.53 -17.79
C LEU A 63 -20.55 12.65 -19.18
N GLU A 64 -21.22 13.77 -19.44
CA GLU A 64 -21.58 14.16 -20.79
C GLU A 64 -20.31 14.61 -21.53
N VAL A 65 -19.79 13.73 -22.38
CA VAL A 65 -18.66 14.05 -23.24
C VAL A 65 -19.20 14.52 -24.58
N ASP A 66 -18.97 15.78 -24.90
CA ASP A 66 -19.30 16.36 -26.20
C ASP A 66 -18.34 15.77 -27.25
N ARG A 67 -18.66 14.55 -27.72
CA ARG A 67 -17.82 13.79 -28.65
C ARG A 67 -18.14 14.22 -30.08
N PRO A 68 -17.14 14.53 -30.91
CA PRO A 68 -17.38 14.81 -32.33
C PRO A 68 -18.07 13.61 -32.99
N LYS A 69 -19.20 13.87 -33.67
CA LYS A 69 -20.02 12.84 -34.34
C LYS A 69 -19.30 12.13 -35.50
N GLN A 70 -18.17 12.68 -35.97
CA GLN A 70 -17.34 12.13 -37.04
C GLN A 70 -15.88 12.03 -36.59
N GLY A 71 -15.26 10.86 -36.82
CA GLY A 71 -13.84 10.62 -36.56
C GLY A 71 -13.54 9.37 -35.73
N ARG A 72 -12.25 9.07 -35.55
CA ARG A 72 -11.77 7.96 -34.73
C ARG A 72 -12.12 8.22 -33.25
N LYS A 73 -12.73 7.24 -32.57
CA LYS A 73 -13.00 7.33 -31.12
C LYS A 73 -11.71 7.69 -30.40
N GLN A 74 -11.75 8.75 -29.56
CA GLN A 74 -10.59 9.10 -28.73
C GLN A 74 -10.28 7.93 -27.80
N LYS A 75 -9.06 7.42 -27.90
CA LYS A 75 -8.44 6.54 -26.90
C LYS A 75 -7.31 7.34 -26.24
N PRO A 76 -7.10 7.24 -24.91
CA PRO A 76 -7.89 6.47 -23.94
C PRO A 76 -9.30 7.04 -23.70
N ASP A 77 -10.22 6.18 -23.25
CA ASP A 77 -11.57 6.60 -22.85
C ASP A 77 -11.54 7.44 -21.55
N PRO A 78 -12.64 8.09 -21.14
CA PRO A 78 -12.67 8.92 -19.94
C PRO A 78 -12.31 8.19 -18.64
N ALA A 79 -12.69 6.91 -18.49
CA ALA A 79 -12.37 6.10 -17.32
C ALA A 79 -10.86 5.83 -17.24
N GLN A 80 -10.28 5.40 -18.37
CA GLN A 80 -8.85 5.17 -18.53
C GLN A 80 -8.04 6.45 -18.30
N LYS A 81 -8.48 7.59 -18.85
CA LYS A 81 -7.85 8.89 -18.60
C LYS A 81 -7.87 9.27 -17.12
N SER A 82 -8.99 9.04 -16.44
CA SER A 82 -9.14 9.36 -15.02
C SER A 82 -8.20 8.49 -14.17
N MET A 83 -8.17 7.19 -14.43
CA MET A 83 -7.24 6.26 -13.77
C MET A 83 -5.78 6.66 -13.98
N LEU A 84 -5.39 6.99 -15.21
CA LEU A 84 -4.02 7.45 -15.54
C LEU A 84 -3.64 8.70 -14.75
N ILE A 85 -4.53 9.69 -14.69
CA ILE A 85 -4.28 10.93 -13.93
C ILE A 85 -4.15 10.63 -12.43
N LEU A 86 -5.02 9.78 -11.88
CA LEU A 86 -4.99 9.40 -10.47
C LEU A 86 -3.70 8.68 -10.12
N PHE A 87 -3.27 7.72 -10.94
CA PHE A 87 -2.00 7.04 -10.74
C PHE A 87 -0.81 7.97 -10.87
N ALA A 88 -0.81 8.88 -11.85
CA ALA A 88 0.26 9.86 -12.02
C ALA A 88 0.38 10.78 -10.80
N ARG A 89 -0.76 11.24 -10.25
CA ARG A 89 -0.80 12.05 -9.03
C ARG A 89 -0.32 11.29 -7.80
N LEU A 90 -0.76 10.05 -7.62
CA LEU A 90 -0.36 9.21 -6.49
C LEU A 90 1.13 8.81 -6.55
N ALA A 91 1.65 8.56 -7.76
CA ALA A 91 3.05 8.21 -7.97
C ALA A 91 3.98 9.42 -8.04
N GLN A 92 3.46 10.65 -7.98
CA GLN A 92 4.20 11.89 -8.26
C GLN A 92 4.95 11.86 -9.61
N LYS A 93 4.39 11.18 -10.62
CA LYS A 93 4.97 11.03 -11.96
C LYS A 93 4.14 11.75 -13.01
N GLY A 94 4.72 12.02 -14.18
CA GLY A 94 3.99 12.58 -15.32
C GLY A 94 3.04 11.55 -15.94
N ASN A 95 1.93 12.02 -16.55
CA ASN A 95 0.95 11.12 -17.21
C ASN A 95 1.59 10.22 -18.28
N ARG A 96 2.60 10.73 -19.01
CA ARG A 96 3.35 9.95 -20.02
C ARG A 96 4.15 8.79 -19.41
N ASP A 97 4.74 9.01 -18.24
CA ASP A 97 5.53 7.98 -17.56
C ASP A 97 4.62 6.85 -17.05
N MET A 98 3.42 7.19 -16.59
CA MET A 98 2.43 6.20 -16.17
C MET A 98 1.84 5.41 -17.33
N GLU A 99 1.56 6.06 -18.46
CA GLU A 99 1.09 5.37 -19.67
C GLU A 99 2.12 4.34 -20.15
N ALA A 100 3.41 4.68 -20.11
CA ALA A 100 4.50 3.75 -20.45
C ALA A 100 4.60 2.56 -19.45
N ILE A 101 4.39 2.80 -18.16
CA ILE A 101 4.43 1.75 -17.12
C ILE A 101 3.24 0.78 -17.25
N LEU A 102 2.05 1.28 -17.62
CA LEU A 102 0.83 0.48 -17.74
C LEU A 102 0.67 -0.21 -19.12
N SER A 103 1.54 0.10 -20.08
CA SER A 103 1.55 -0.53 -21.42
C SER A 103 2.46 -1.77 -21.52
N ILE A 104 3.03 -2.21 -20.39
CA ILE A 104 3.82 -3.45 -20.25
C ILE A 104 2.88 -4.57 -19.79
#